data_AF-A0A9D4X7S1-F1
#
_entry.id   AF-A0A9D4X7S1-F1
#
_cell.length_a   1.000
_cell.length_b   1.000
_cell.length_c   1.000
_cell.angle_alpha   90.00
_cell.angle_beta   90.00
_cell.angle_gamma   90.00
#
_symmetry.space_group_name_H-M   'P 1'
#
loop_
_entity.id
_entity.type
_entity.pdbx_description
1 polymer ?
#
loop_
_entity_poly.entity_id
_entity_poly.type
_entity_poly.pdbx_seq_one_letter_code
_entity_poly.pdbx_strand_id
1 'polypeptide(L)'
;MEDQFKTLIVLSHYLETGRFRQFWDEAAKNRHILDTVPGFEQAIQGYAVHVLSLTYQKVPRTVLAEAINIEGLSLDKFLEHQVANSGWVIEKSQGRGQLIVLPRNEYNDPILKKNTAESVPLENITRIFPILS
;
A
#
# COMPACT_ATOMS: atom_id res chain seq x y z
N MET A 1 13.69 12.09 26.32
CA MET A 1 13.23 12.95 25.20
C MET A 1 13.94 12.58 23.90
N GLU A 2 15.28 12.49 23.90
CA GLU A 2 16.03 12.09 22.71
C GLU A 2 15.66 10.69 22.19
N ASP A 3 15.46 9.72 23.09
CA ASP A 3 15.08 8.35 22.71
C ASP A 3 13.67 8.27 22.13
N GLN A 4 12.73 9.10 22.62
CA GLN A 4 11.37 9.17 22.07
C GLN A 4 11.39 9.72 20.63
N PHE A 5 12.25 10.71 20.36
CA PHE A 5 12.41 11.27 19.03
C PHE A 5 13.04 10.24 18.07
N LYS A 6 14.04 9.49 18.53
CA LYS A 6 14.62 8.37 17.77
C LYS A 6 13.56 7.32 17.42
N THR A 7 12.70 6.96 18.38
CA THR A 7 11.58 6.03 18.13
C THR A 7 10.64 6.54 17.04
N LEU A 8 10.26 7.82 17.07
CA LEU A 8 9.38 8.39 16.04
C LEU A 8 10.02 8.36 14.65
N ILE A 9 11.32 8.63 14.55
CA ILE A 9 12.06 8.52 13.27
C ILE A 9 12.05 7.08 12.76
N VAL A 10 12.29 6.10 13.63
CA VAL A 10 12.27 4.68 13.27
C VAL A 10 10.88 4.23 12.79
N LEU A 11 9.83 4.65 13.50
CA LEU A 11 8.45 4.37 13.10
C LEU A 11 8.12 5.00 11.74
N SER A 12 8.50 6.27 11.51
CA SER A 12 8.33 6.95 10.21
C SER A 12 9.03 6.17 9.10
N HIS A 13 10.27 5.74 9.34
CA HIS A 13 11.05 5.00 8.36
C HIS A 13 10.39 3.66 7.97
N TYR A 14 9.78 2.95 8.93
CA TYR A 14 9.05 1.73 8.60
C TYR A 14 7.82 1.99 7.73
N LEU A 15 7.08 3.06 7.99
CA LEU A 15 5.93 3.44 7.15
C LEU A 15 6.37 3.82 5.73
N GLU A 16 7.41 4.64 5.60
CA GLU A 16 7.96 5.07 4.31
C GLU A 16 8.48 3.91 3.46
N THR A 17 8.96 2.85 4.11
CA THR A 17 9.49 1.65 3.44
C THR A 17 8.45 0.51 3.32
N GLY A 18 7.19 0.76 3.67
CA GLY A 18 6.10 -0.23 3.59
C GLY A 18 6.23 -1.41 4.56
N ARG A 19 7.05 -1.26 5.61
CA ARG A 19 7.40 -2.27 6.61
C ARG A 19 6.40 -2.29 7.77
N PHE A 20 5.13 -2.55 7.45
CA PHE A 20 4.02 -2.43 8.40
C PHE A 20 4.12 -3.36 9.60
N ARG A 21 4.55 -4.62 9.42
CA ARG A 21 4.74 -5.53 10.55
C ARG A 21 5.73 -5.00 11.58
N GLN A 22 6.90 -4.56 11.12
CA GLN A 22 7.93 -4.00 11.98
C GLN A 22 7.47 -2.69 12.63
N PHE A 23 6.69 -1.89 11.89
CA PHE A 23 6.03 -0.71 12.47
C PHE A 23 5.13 -1.10 13.65
N TRP A 24 4.23 -2.08 13.49
CA TRP A 24 3.31 -2.48 14.55
C TRP A 24 4.01 -3.12 15.74
N ASP A 25 5.06 -3.92 15.51
CA ASP A 25 5.89 -4.50 16.56
C ASP A 25 6.59 -3.41 17.41
N GLU A 26 7.16 -2.38 16.77
CA GLU A 26 7.79 -1.26 17.49
C GLU A 26 6.76 -0.31 18.11
N ALA A 27 5.62 -0.07 17.45
CA ALA A 27 4.55 0.75 17.98
C ALA A 27 3.95 0.14 19.26
N ALA A 28 3.80 -1.18 19.31
CA ALA A 28 3.31 -1.90 20.49
C ALA A 28 4.23 -1.74 21.72
N LYS A 29 5.55 -1.60 21.52
CA LYS A 29 6.52 -1.33 22.60
C LYS A 29 6.46 0.12 23.10
N ASN A 30 5.99 1.03 22.26
CA ASN A 30 6.04 2.48 22.50
C ASN A 30 4.66 3.15 22.61
N ARG A 31 3.62 2.38 23.01
CA ARG A 31 2.23 2.86 23.12
C ARG A 31 2.07 4.14 23.94
N HIS A 32 2.87 4.32 24.99
CA HIS A 32 2.84 5.51 25.85
C HIS A 32 3.06 6.84 25.09
N ILE A 33 3.71 6.82 23.93
CA ILE A 33 3.91 8.00 23.08
C ILE A 33 2.74 8.14 22.09
N LEU A 34 2.27 7.02 21.55
CA LEU A 34 1.29 6.99 20.46
C LEU A 34 -0.16 7.19 20.95
N ASP A 35 -0.50 6.62 22.10
CA ASP A 35 -1.85 6.69 22.69
C ASP A 35 -2.24 8.13 23.10
N THR A 36 -1.26 9.05 23.13
CA THR A 36 -1.51 10.48 23.36
C THR A 36 -2.19 11.17 22.17
N VAL A 37 -2.17 10.55 20.99
CA VAL A 37 -2.72 11.09 19.76
C VAL A 37 -4.01 10.34 19.39
N PRO A 38 -5.18 10.94 19.60
CA PRO A 38 -6.46 10.31 19.24
C PRO A 38 -6.52 9.99 17.75
N GLY A 39 -6.96 8.78 17.41
CA GLY A 39 -7.13 8.37 16.01
C GLY A 39 -5.83 7.93 15.31
N PHE A 40 -4.69 7.87 16.01
CA PHE A 40 -3.40 7.53 15.41
C PHE A 40 -3.43 6.17 14.71
N GLU A 41 -3.91 5.12 15.38
CA GLU A 41 -3.96 3.77 14.82
C GLU A 41 -4.81 3.72 13.54
N GLN A 42 -5.97 4.38 13.55
CA GLN A 42 -6.87 4.46 12.40
C GLN A 42 -6.23 5.21 11.23
N ALA A 43 -5.47 6.27 11.51
CA ALA A 43 -4.73 7.00 10.48
C ALA A 43 -3.66 6.13 9.82
N ILE A 44 -2.92 5.33 10.61
CA ILE A 44 -1.94 4.39 10.07
C ILE A 44 -2.61 3.27 9.27
N GLN A 45 -3.73 2.72 9.74
CA GLN A 45 -4.52 1.73 9.00
C GLN A 45 -4.98 2.29 7.65
N GLY A 46 -5.49 3.54 7.63
CA GLY A 46 -5.87 4.23 6.40
C GLY A 46 -4.69 4.43 5.45
N TYR A 47 -3.53 4.81 5.99
CA TYR A 47 -2.29 4.93 5.21
C TYR A 47 -1.85 3.58 4.61
N ALA A 48 -1.87 2.51 5.39
CA ALA A 48 -1.51 1.17 4.92
C ALA A 48 -2.43 0.70 3.78
N VAL A 49 -3.74 0.90 3.93
CA VAL A 49 -4.73 0.63 2.89
C VAL A 49 -4.44 1.45 1.62
N HIS A 50 -4.13 2.73 1.78
CA HIS A 50 -3.78 3.60 0.66
C HIS A 50 -2.55 3.08 -0.10
N VAL A 51 -1.44 2.81 0.60
CA VAL A 51 -0.22 2.26 -0.01
C VAL A 51 -0.48 0.94 -0.75
N LEU A 52 -1.27 0.04 -0.14
CA LEU A 52 -1.64 -1.22 -0.79
C LEU A 52 -2.51 -1.00 -2.03
N SER A 53 -3.44 -0.03 -2.00
CA SER A 53 -4.27 0.32 -3.17
C SER A 53 -3.48 0.91 -4.33
N LEU A 54 -2.31 1.50 -4.08
CA LEU A 54 -1.42 1.98 -5.13
C LEU A 54 -0.60 0.85 -5.74
N THR A 55 -0.22 -0.15 -4.93
CA THR A 55 0.78 -1.15 -5.29
C THR A 55 0.20 -2.51 -5.70
N TYR A 56 -1.04 -2.81 -5.30
CA TYR A 56 -1.73 -4.06 -5.60
C TYR A 56 -3.08 -3.83 -6.27
N GLN A 57 -3.34 -4.58 -7.35
CA GLN A 57 -4.71 -4.80 -7.83
C GLN A 57 -5.42 -5.89 -7.00
N LYS A 58 -4.67 -6.94 -6.62
CA LYS A 58 -5.15 -8.05 -5.80
C LYS A 58 -4.19 -8.30 -4.66
N VAL A 59 -4.66 -8.20 -3.42
CA VAL A 59 -3.85 -8.37 -2.21
C VAL A 59 -4.29 -9.64 -1.45
N PRO A 60 -3.36 -10.50 -0.99
CA PRO A 60 -3.71 -11.60 -0.10
C PRO A 60 -4.30 -11.11 1.21
N ARG A 61 -5.32 -11.80 1.74
CA ARG A 61 -5.94 -11.44 3.03
C ARG A 61 -4.93 -11.31 4.16
N THR A 62 -3.94 -12.20 4.21
CA THR A 62 -2.89 -12.20 5.23
C THR A 62 -2.00 -10.94 5.15
N VAL A 63 -1.66 -10.49 3.94
CA VAL A 63 -0.85 -9.28 3.74
C VAL A 63 -1.63 -8.04 4.18
N LEU A 64 -2.91 -7.95 3.83
CA LEU A 64 -3.77 -6.86 4.30
C LEU A 64 -3.89 -6.87 5.82
N ALA A 65 -4.18 -8.03 6.42
CA ALA A 65 -4.33 -8.21 7.86
C ALA A 65 -3.09 -7.73 8.62
N GLU A 66 -1.90 -8.12 8.16
CA GLU A 66 -0.62 -7.70 8.72
C GLU A 66 -0.40 -6.18 8.56
N ALA A 67 -0.76 -5.62 7.41
CA ALA A 67 -0.56 -4.19 7.14
C ALA A 67 -1.41 -3.28 8.03
N ILE A 68 -2.66 -3.68 8.30
CA ILE A 68 -3.59 -2.90 9.14
C ILE A 68 -3.62 -3.37 10.60
N ASN A 69 -2.91 -4.45 10.93
CA ASN A 69 -2.89 -5.06 12.26
C ASN A 69 -4.29 -5.43 12.79
N ILE A 70 -5.14 -5.97 11.91
CA ILE A 70 -6.49 -6.45 12.27
C ILE A 70 -6.64 -7.90 11.82
N GLU A 71 -7.12 -8.75 12.72
CA GLU A 71 -7.30 -10.18 12.48
C GLU A 71 -8.70 -10.67 12.90
N GLY A 72 -9.00 -11.93 12.56
CA GLY A 72 -10.22 -12.63 12.96
C GLY A 72 -11.51 -11.91 12.51
N LEU A 73 -12.51 -11.90 13.40
CA LEU A 73 -13.83 -11.31 13.14
C LEU A 73 -13.79 -9.81 12.87
N SER A 74 -12.83 -9.09 13.45
CA SER A 74 -12.66 -7.65 13.20
C SER A 74 -12.24 -7.39 11.77
N LEU A 75 -11.38 -8.25 11.21
CA LEU A 75 -10.98 -8.17 9.81
C LEU A 75 -12.15 -8.50 8.87
N ASP A 76 -12.98 -9.48 9.22
CA ASP A 76 -14.18 -9.79 8.44
C ASP A 76 -15.12 -8.60 8.37
N LYS A 77 -15.43 -7.96 9.50
CA LYS A 77 -16.26 -6.75 9.55
C LYS A 77 -15.65 -5.58 8.76
N PHE A 78 -14.33 -5.41 8.86
CA PHE A 78 -13.63 -4.39 8.08
C PHE A 78 -13.80 -4.64 6.58
N LEU A 79 -13.58 -5.87 6.13
CA LEU A 79 -13.74 -6.23 4.72
C LEU A 79 -15.19 -6.09 4.23
N GLU A 80 -16.17 -6.50 5.02
CA GLU A 80 -17.59 -6.29 4.71
C GLU A 80 -17.91 -4.81 4.49
N HIS A 81 -17.41 -3.93 5.36
CA HIS A 81 -17.56 -2.50 5.22
C HIS A 81 -16.89 -1.97 3.94
N GLN A 82 -15.67 -2.41 3.63
CA GLN A 82 -14.96 -1.99 2.41
C GLN A 82 -15.65 -2.47 1.13
N VAL A 83 -16.21 -3.68 1.15
CA VAL A 83 -17.01 -4.20 0.02
C VAL A 83 -18.26 -3.37 -0.18
N ALA A 84 -18.97 -3.03 0.90
CA ALA A 84 -20.21 -2.24 0.84
C ALA A 84 -19.99 -0.79 0.40
N ASN A 85 -18.90 -0.15 0.86
CA ASN A 85 -18.74 1.30 0.77
C ASN A 85 -17.60 1.76 -0.13
N SER A 86 -16.68 0.87 -0.52
CA SER A 86 -15.43 1.26 -1.18
C SER A 86 -15.13 0.45 -2.43
N GLY A 87 -16.05 -0.40 -2.89
CA GLY A 87 -15.94 -1.13 -4.17
C GLY A 87 -14.92 -2.26 -4.16
N TRP A 88 -14.56 -2.79 -2.99
CA TRP A 88 -13.67 -3.94 -2.87
C TRP A 88 -14.41 -5.23 -3.24
N VAL A 89 -13.68 -6.22 -3.75
CA VAL A 89 -14.24 -7.54 -4.09
C VAL A 89 -13.42 -8.64 -3.46
N ILE A 90 -14.07 -9.63 -2.86
CA ILE A 90 -13.41 -10.78 -2.23
C ILE A 90 -13.45 -11.97 -3.19
N GLU A 91 -12.29 -12.39 -3.67
CA GLU A 91 -12.14 -13.59 -4.49
C GLU A 91 -11.73 -14.78 -3.61
N LYS A 92 -12.56 -15.83 -3.60
CA LYS A 92 -12.19 -17.12 -3.00
C LYS A 92 -11.42 -17.94 -4.03
N SER A 93 -10.09 -18.01 -3.89
CA SER A 93 -9.28 -18.87 -4.76
C SER A 93 -9.44 -20.33 -4.32
N GLN A 94 -9.72 -21.23 -5.27
CA GLN A 94 -9.81 -22.68 -5.04
C GLN A 94 -8.43 -23.27 -4.75
N GLY A 95 -7.87 -22.97 -3.57
CA GLY A 95 -6.63 -23.56 -3.04
C GLY A 95 -5.53 -22.57 -2.63
N ARG A 96 -5.58 -21.29 -3.02
CA ARG A 96 -4.52 -20.29 -2.73
C ARG A 96 -4.90 -19.21 -1.70
N GLY A 97 -5.86 -19.50 -0.82
CA GLY A 97 -6.34 -18.53 0.18
C GLY A 97 -7.26 -17.46 -0.40
N GLN A 98 -7.75 -16.58 0.48
CA GLN A 98 -8.66 -15.49 0.10
C GLN A 98 -7.86 -14.29 -0.44
N LEU A 99 -8.25 -13.79 -1.61
CA LEU A 99 -7.69 -12.58 -2.23
C LEU A 99 -8.71 -11.45 -2.16
N ILE A 100 -8.23 -10.23 -1.91
CA ILE A 100 -9.02 -9.01 -1.95
C ILE A 100 -8.61 -8.23 -3.19
N VAL A 101 -9.58 -7.92 -4.04
CA VAL A 101 -9.41 -7.08 -5.22
C VAL A 101 -9.74 -5.64 -4.82
N LEU A 102 -8.75 -4.76 -5.00
CA LEU A 102 -8.88 -3.34 -4.70
C LEU A 102 -9.43 -2.59 -5.93
N PRO A 103 -10.14 -1.46 -5.73
CA PRO A 103 -10.64 -0.63 -6.82
C PRO A 103 -9.50 -0.18 -7.74
N ARG A 104 -9.75 -0.21 -9.05
CA ARG A 104 -8.75 0.20 -10.03
C ARG A 104 -8.49 1.70 -9.98
N ASN A 105 -7.23 2.10 -10.08
CA ASN A 105 -6.75 3.46 -10.19
C ASN A 105 -5.54 3.52 -11.15
N GLU A 106 -5.00 4.72 -11.35
CA GLU A 106 -3.89 4.94 -12.31
C GLU A 106 -2.57 4.23 -11.93
N TYR A 107 -2.41 3.82 -10.67
CA TYR A 107 -1.19 3.19 -10.15
C TYR A 107 -1.29 1.66 -10.11
N ASN A 108 -2.49 1.12 -9.90
CA ASN A 108 -2.71 -0.33 -9.73
C ASN A 108 -3.30 -1.02 -10.97
N ASP A 109 -3.48 -0.30 -12.09
CA ASP A 109 -3.84 -0.89 -13.39
C ASP A 109 -2.57 -1.21 -14.19
N PRO A 110 -2.31 -2.50 -14.54
CA PRO A 110 -1.15 -2.91 -15.32
C PRO A 110 -1.01 -2.19 -16.66
N ILE A 111 -2.11 -1.73 -17.26
CA ILE A 111 -2.16 -1.13 -18.59
C ILE A 111 -1.68 0.34 -18.55
N LEU A 112 -1.73 0.99 -17.38
CA LEU A 112 -1.39 2.41 -17.22
C LEU A 112 0.09 2.67 -16.89
N LYS A 113 0.99 1.70 -17.11
CA LYS A 113 2.43 1.97 -17.17
C LYS A 113 2.73 2.94 -18.32
N LYS A 114 2.58 4.24 -18.08
CA LYS A 114 3.18 5.28 -18.91
C LYS A 114 4.68 5.08 -18.84
N ASN A 115 5.27 4.59 -19.93
CA ASN A 115 6.70 4.75 -20.16
C ASN A 115 7.00 6.26 -20.10
N THR A 116 7.59 6.72 -19.00
CA THR A 116 8.06 8.11 -18.83
C THR A 116 9.30 8.43 -19.65
N ALA A 117 9.81 7.47 -20.42
CA ALA A 117 10.73 7.75 -21.50
C ALA A 117 9.91 8.26 -22.71
N GLU A 118 9.99 9.56 -22.99
CA GLU A 118 9.72 10.08 -24.33
C GLU A 118 10.75 9.47 -25.28
N SER A 119 10.47 8.26 -25.76
CA SER A 119 11.29 7.62 -26.79
C SER A 119 10.96 8.31 -28.12
N VAL A 120 11.89 9.10 -28.63
CA VAL A 120 11.81 9.62 -30.00
C VAL A 120 12.09 8.44 -30.95
N PRO A 121 11.15 8.07 -31.84
CA PRO A 121 11.36 7.01 -32.81
C PRO A 121 12.56 7.31 -33.72
N LEU A 122 13.31 6.28 -34.14
CA LEU A 122 14.51 6.46 -34.97
C LEU A 122 14.18 7.18 -36.28
N GLU A 123 12.98 6.98 -36.82
CA GLU A 123 12.50 7.65 -38.05
C GLU A 123 12.42 9.18 -37.90
N ASN A 124 12.21 9.67 -36.66
CA ASN A 124 12.22 11.10 -36.37
C ASN A 124 13.67 11.63 -36.24
N ILE A 125 14.62 10.76 -35.85
CA ILE A 125 16.05 11.07 -35.73
C ILE A 125 16.76 11.01 -37.09
N THR A 126 16.41 10.08 -37.98
CA THR A 126 17.05 9.98 -39.31
C THR A 126 16.74 11.19 -40.19
N ARG A 127 15.60 11.85 -39.98
CA ARG A 127 15.25 13.12 -40.66
C ARG A 127 16.16 14.30 -40.29
N ILE A 128 16.77 14.28 -39.11
CA ILE A 128 17.69 15.32 -38.64
C ILE A 128 19.16 14.98 -38.86
N PHE A 129 19.49 13.71 -39.14
CA PHE A 129 20.85 13.25 -39.46
C PHE A 129 20.93 12.67 -40.89
N PRO A 130 21.35 13.48 -41.88
CA PRO A 130 21.44 13.07 -43.30
C PRO A 130 22.38 11.90 -43.60
N ILE A 131 23.16 11.47 -42.61
CA ILE A 131 24.15 10.38 -42.72
C ILE A 131 23.46 9.01 -42.46
N LEU A 132 22.22 9.02 -41.95
CA LEU A 132 21.45 7.82 -41.58
C LEU A 132 20.23 7.57 -42.49
N SER A 133 20.07 8.37 -43.56
CA SER A 133 19.05 8.19 -44.61
C SER A 133 19.58 7.40 -45.79
#